data_AF-A0A1Y4BK69-F1
#
_entry.id   AF-A0A1Y4BK69-F1
#
_cell.length_a   1.000
_cell.length_b   1.000
_cell.length_c   1.000
_cell.angle_alpha   90.00
_cell.angle_beta   90.00
_cell.angle_gamma   90.00
#
_symmetry.space_group_name_H-M   'P 1'
#
loop_
_entity.id
_entity.type
_entity.pdbx_description
1 polymer ?
#
loop_
_entity_poly.entity_id
_entity_poly.type
_entity_poly.pdbx_seq_one_letter_code
_entity_poly.pdbx_strand_id
1 'polypeptide(L)'
;MDFSVAVIAGALFGLLGCAAPAALFERALRGGAGLSLASGIAAVGASMVSLTVVLLVVYTATDTGFLEFGSSMVASFLLFWVIEAVRGWRAANGSR
;
A
#
# COMPACT_ATOMS: atom_id res chain seq x y z
N MET A 1 -15.61 -4.81 -17.91
CA MET A 1 -14.36 -5.58 -17.69
C MET A 1 -14.71 -6.96 -17.18
N ASP A 2 -13.96 -8.01 -17.50
CA ASP A 2 -14.13 -9.33 -16.87
C ASP A 2 -13.82 -9.22 -15.36
N PHE A 3 -14.62 -9.85 -14.50
CA PHE A 3 -14.45 -9.86 -13.04
C PHE A 3 -13.02 -10.24 -12.64
N SER A 4 -12.47 -11.29 -13.26
CA SER A 4 -11.11 -11.78 -12.95
C SER A 4 -10.06 -10.74 -13.31
N VAL A 5 -10.25 -10.04 -14.44
CA VAL A 5 -9.34 -8.98 -14.89
C VAL A 5 -9.42 -7.77 -13.95
N ALA A 6 -10.61 -7.42 -13.46
CA ALA A 6 -10.80 -6.36 -12.46
C ALA A 6 -10.07 -6.64 -11.16
N VAL A 7 -10.22 -7.85 -10.63
CA VAL A 7 -9.57 -8.25 -9.38
C VAL A 7 -8.04 -8.29 -9.52
N ILE A 8 -7.53 -8.89 -10.60
CA ILE A 8 -6.08 -9.00 -10.82
C ILE A 8 -5.45 -7.62 -11.04
N ALA A 9 -6.07 -6.78 -11.88
CA ALA A 9 -5.59 -5.43 -12.11
C ALA A 9 -5.59 -4.60 -10.82
N GLY A 10 -6.69 -4.62 -10.06
CA GLY A 10 -6.79 -3.91 -8.81
C GLY A 10 -5.69 -4.32 -7.84
N ALA A 11 -5.49 -5.62 -7.63
CA ALA A 11 -4.44 -6.15 -6.77
C ALA A 11 -3.03 -5.67 -7.19
N LEU A 12 -2.71 -5.72 -8.49
CA LEU A 12 -1.42 -5.27 -9.02
C LEU A 12 -1.21 -3.76 -8.81
N PHE A 13 -2.23 -2.93 -9.07
CA PHE A 13 -2.14 -1.49 -8.83
C PHE A 13 -2.04 -1.14 -7.34
N GLY A 14 -2.71 -1.89 -6.47
CA GLY A 14 -2.60 -1.75 -5.02
C GLY A 14 -1.16 -2.01 -4.54
N LEU A 15 -0.53 -3.08 -5.04
CA LEU A 15 0.87 -3.41 -4.73
C LEU A 15 1.86 -2.42 -5.35
N LEU A 16 1.61 -1.94 -6.57
CA LEU A 16 2.46 -0.94 -7.23
C LEU A 16 2.50 0.36 -6.42
N GLY A 17 1.37 0.78 -5.85
CA GLY A 17 1.27 1.93 -4.95
C GLY A 17 2.12 1.80 -3.68
N CYS A 18 2.53 0.59 -3.31
CA CYS A 18 3.39 0.33 -2.16
C CYS A 18 4.89 0.39 -2.48
N ALA A 19 5.30 0.31 -3.75
CA ALA A 19 6.70 0.06 -4.12
C ALA A 19 7.69 1.14 -3.64
N ALA A 20 7.38 2.44 -3.88
CA ALA A 20 8.25 3.53 -3.46
C ALA A 20 8.31 3.68 -1.91
N PRO A 21 7.18 3.69 -1.18
CA PRO A 21 7.19 3.67 0.28
C PRO A 21 7.93 2.46 0.87
N ALA A 22 7.75 1.27 0.30
CA ALA A 22 8.43 0.04 0.73
C ALA A 22 9.95 0.14 0.59
N ALA A 23 10.44 0.70 -0.52
CA ALA A 23 11.87 0.91 -0.74
C ALA A 23 12.47 1.88 0.30
N LEU A 24 11.74 2.93 0.69
CA LEU A 24 12.15 3.84 1.75
C LEU A 24 12.15 3.17 3.13
N PHE A 25 11.11 2.37 3.42
CA PHE A 25 10.99 1.62 4.66
C PHE A 25 12.11 0.59 4.84
N GLU A 26 12.41 -0.19 3.80
CA GLU A 26 13.50 -1.16 3.79
C GLU A 26 14.87 -0.49 4.01
N ARG A 27 15.10 0.66 3.37
CA ARG A 27 16.33 1.46 3.58
C ARG A 27 16.45 1.95 5.03
N ALA A 28 15.37 2.43 5.62
CA ALA A 28 15.35 2.87 7.01
C ALA A 28 15.63 1.72 7.98
N LEU A 29 15.01 0.56 7.76
CA LEU A 29 15.25 -0.66 8.55
C LEU A 29 16.71 -1.13 8.46
N ARG A 30 17.29 -1.19 7.25
CA ARG A 30 18.69 -1.60 7.05
C ARG A 30 19.71 -0.59 7.60
N GLY A 31 19.37 0.70 7.59
CA GLY A 31 20.22 1.76 8.09
C GLY A 31 20.30 1.85 9.61
N GLY A 32 19.54 1.04 10.35
CA GLY A 32 19.44 1.14 11.81
C GLY A 32 18.83 2.46 12.28
N ALA A 33 18.25 3.24 11.36
CA ALA A 33 17.62 4.50 11.68
C ALA A 33 16.32 4.18 12.42
N GLY A 34 16.20 4.68 13.65
CA GLY A 34 14.94 4.65 14.37
C GLY A 34 13.86 5.31 13.51
N LEU A 35 12.94 4.51 12.98
CA LEU A 35 11.82 5.00 12.19
C LEU A 35 10.99 5.93 13.07
N SER A 36 11.07 7.24 12.82
CA SER A 36 10.27 8.23 13.52
C SER A 36 8.79 7.94 13.28
N LEU A 37 7.98 7.95 14.33
CA LEU A 37 6.52 7.80 14.24
C LEU A 37 5.92 8.78 13.21
N ALA A 38 6.45 9.99 13.13
CA ALA A 38 6.03 10.99 12.14
C ALA A 38 6.29 10.55 10.70
N SER A 39 7.41 9.87 10.44
CA SER A 39 7.73 9.32 9.11
C SER A 39 6.81 8.16 8.73
N GLY A 40 6.42 7.33 9.70
CA GLY A 40 5.43 6.27 9.51
C GLY A 40 4.05 6.84 9.18
N ILE A 41 3.60 7.85 9.94
CA ILE A 41 2.33 8.54 9.68
C ILE A 41 2.33 9.21 8.30
N ALA A 42 3.42 9.91 7.93
CA ALA A 42 3.55 10.55 6.63
C ALA A 42 3.53 9.54 5.47
N ALA A 43 4.20 8.39 5.63
CA ALA A 43 4.21 7.32 4.63
C ALA A 43 2.82 6.70 4.45
N VAL A 44 2.10 6.41 5.55
CA VAL A 44 0.71 5.92 5.50
C VAL A 44 -0.20 6.96 4.85
N GLY A 45 -0.10 8.23 5.25
CA GLY A 45 -0.88 9.33 4.68
C GLY A 45 -0.65 9.50 3.18
N ALA A 46 0.60 9.53 2.73
CA ALA A 46 0.95 9.63 1.31
C ALA A 46 0.42 8.44 0.50
N SER A 47 0.51 7.24 1.06
CA SER A 47 0.04 6.01 0.42
C SER A 47 -1.49 5.98 0.33
N MET A 48 -2.19 6.47 1.35
CA MET A 48 -3.65 6.61 1.35
C MET A 48 -4.14 7.68 0.37
N VAL A 49 -3.49 8.84 0.29
CA VAL A 49 -3.80 9.87 -0.71
C VAL A 49 -3.61 9.33 -2.13
N SER A 50 -2.52 8.61 -2.37
CA SER A 50 -2.24 7.98 -3.67
C SER A 50 -3.33 6.96 -4.04
N LEU A 51 -3.74 6.13 -3.08
CA LEU A 51 -4.84 5.18 -3.24
C LEU A 51 -6.16 5.89 -3.60
N THR A 52 -6.49 6.96 -2.91
CA THR A 52 -7.69 7.77 -3.18
C THR A 52 -7.66 8.39 -4.58
N VAL A 53 -6.52 8.94 -5.01
CA VAL A 53 -6.38 9.52 -6.36
C VAL A 53 -6.58 8.46 -7.43
N VAL A 54 -6.00 7.26 -7.28
CA VAL A 54 -6.20 6.17 -8.26
C VAL A 54 -7.66 5.73 -8.29
N LEU A 55 -8.30 5.56 -7.14
CA LEU A 55 -9.73 5.23 -7.07
C LEU A 55 -10.60 6.30 -7.74
N LEU A 56 -10.29 7.58 -7.54
CA LEU A 56 -11.01 8.68 -8.20
C LEU A 56 -10.84 8.63 -9.73
N VAL A 57 -9.62 8.42 -10.22
CA VAL A 57 -9.35 8.28 -11.65
C VAL A 57 -10.14 7.12 -12.24
N VAL A 58 -10.12 5.94 -11.59
CA VAL A 58 -10.85 4.76 -12.09
C VAL A 58 -12.37 4.99 -12.03
N TYR A 59 -12.89 5.62 -10.97
CA TYR A 59 -14.31 5.97 -10.85
C TYR A 59 -14.77 6.85 -12.01
N THR A 60 -13.95 7.83 -12.41
CA THR A 60 -14.28 8.73 -13.53
C THR A 60 -14.06 8.11 -14.92
N ALA A 61 -13.31 7.01 -15.02
CA ALA A 61 -12.91 6.41 -16.29
C ALA A 61 -13.67 5.13 -16.65
N THR A 62 -14.41 4.49 -15.73
CA THR A 62 -15.11 3.23 -16.00
C THR A 62 -16.52 3.19 -15.41
N ASP A 63 -17.49 2.76 -16.22
CA ASP A 63 -18.87 2.49 -15.77
C ASP A 63 -19.04 1.04 -15.25
N THR A 64 -18.06 0.14 -15.46
CA THR A 64 -18.16 -1.28 -15.10
C THR A 64 -16.88 -1.81 -14.44
N GLY A 65 -17.02 -2.70 -13.45
CA GLY A 65 -15.90 -3.37 -12.78
C GLY A 65 -15.17 -2.52 -11.71
N PHE A 66 -15.70 -1.33 -11.39
CA PHE A 66 -15.08 -0.38 -10.46
C PHE A 66 -15.00 -0.95 -9.04
N LEU A 67 -16.05 -1.62 -8.56
CA LEU A 67 -16.09 -2.18 -7.21
C LEU A 67 -15.08 -3.30 -7.05
N GLU A 68 -15.03 -4.24 -7.99
CA GLU A 68 -14.11 -5.37 -7.98
C GLU A 68 -12.65 -4.91 -8.04
N PHE A 69 -12.35 -3.96 -8.94
CA PHE A 69 -11.04 -3.34 -9.05
C PHE A 69 -10.68 -2.58 -7.76
N GLY A 70 -11.57 -1.69 -7.30
CA GLY A 70 -11.30 -0.84 -6.14
C GLY A 70 -11.13 -1.65 -4.85
N SER A 71 -12.00 -2.64 -4.61
CA SER A 71 -11.92 -3.51 -3.43
C SER A 71 -10.66 -4.37 -3.41
N SER A 72 -10.30 -4.99 -4.55
CA SER A 72 -9.06 -5.78 -4.63
C SER A 72 -7.81 -4.90 -4.47
N MET A 73 -7.80 -3.71 -5.07
CA MET A 73 -6.74 -2.73 -4.92
C MET A 73 -6.53 -2.30 -3.47
N VAL A 74 -7.61 -1.90 -2.78
CA VAL A 74 -7.56 -1.50 -1.37
C VAL A 74 -7.13 -2.68 -0.49
N ALA A 75 -7.67 -3.89 -0.73
CA ALA A 75 -7.32 -5.07 0.04
C ALA A 75 -5.84 -5.45 -0.07
N SER A 76 -5.28 -5.48 -1.29
CA SER A 76 -3.86 -5.78 -1.51
C SER A 76 -2.94 -4.72 -0.89
N PHE A 77 -3.31 -3.45 -1.03
CA PHE A 77 -2.59 -2.34 -0.42
C PHE A 77 -2.54 -2.45 1.12
N LEU A 78 -3.69 -2.69 1.77
CA LEU A 78 -3.76 -2.83 3.22
C LEU A 78 -3.00 -4.08 3.70
N LEU A 79 -3.14 -5.21 2.99
CA LEU A 79 -2.45 -6.44 3.34
C LEU A 79 -0.93 -6.26 3.33
N PHE A 80 -0.40 -5.57 2.32
CA PHE A 80 1.03 -5.26 2.24
C PHE A 80 1.48 -4.45 3.48
N TRP A 81 0.75 -3.40 3.83
CA TRP A 81 1.11 -2.56 4.96
C TRP A 81 0.98 -3.23 6.32
N VAL A 82 0.04 -4.16 6.49
CA VAL A 82 -0.03 -5.01 7.69
C VAL A 82 1.24 -5.84 7.84
N ILE A 83 1.74 -6.44 6.75
CA ILE A 83 2.97 -7.24 6.75
C ILE A 83 4.17 -6.36 7.14
N GLU A 84 4.32 -5.20 6.51
CA GLU A 84 5.41 -4.27 6.80
C GLU A 84 5.35 -3.71 8.23
N ALA A 85 4.15 -3.44 8.77
CA ALA A 85 3.98 -3.02 10.15
C ALA A 85 4.45 -4.10 11.14
N VAL A 86 4.14 -5.37 10.88
CA VAL A 86 4.63 -6.50 11.69
C VAL A 86 6.15 -6.62 11.58
N ARG A 87 6.72 -6.46 10.37
CA ARG A 87 8.18 -6.47 10.18
C ARG A 87 8.86 -5.34 10.96
N GLY A 88 8.32 -4.12 10.90
CA GLY A 88 8.80 -2.96 11.65
C GLY A 88 8.71 -3.17 13.16
N TRP A 89 7.59 -3.68 13.66
CA TRP A 89 7.41 -4.01 15.08
C TRP A 89 8.46 -5.01 15.56
N ARG A 90 8.68 -6.10 14.80
CA ARG A 90 9.69 -7.12 15.13
C ARG A 90 11.10 -6.53 15.12
N ALA A 91 11.42 -5.64 14.18
CA ALA A 91 12.72 -4.99 14.16
C ALA A 91 12.93 -4.06 15.37
N ALA A 92 11.89 -3.35 15.80
CA ALA A 92 11.96 -2.45 16.96
C ALA A 92 12.03 -3.20 18.31
N ASN A 93 11.32 -4.32 18.44
CA ASN A 93 11.16 -5.05 19.70
C ASN A 93 11.99 -6.36 19.78
N GLY A 94 12.59 -6.78 18.67
CA GLY A 94 13.35 -8.02 18.54
C GLY A 94 14.87 -7.86 18.72
N SER A 95 15.36 -6.69 19.12
CA SER A 95 16.76 -6.50 19.48
C SER A 95 17.03 -7.10 20.88
N ARG A 96 17.26 -8.41 20.92
CA ARG A 96 18.21 -9.06 21.83
C ARG A 96 19.21 -9.82 20.99
#